data_AF-A0A7U7DDT2-F1
#
_entry.id   AF-A0A7U7DDT2-F1
#
_cell.length_a   1.000
_cell.length_b   1.000
_cell.length_c   1.000
_cell.angle_alpha   90.00
_cell.angle_beta   90.00
_cell.angle_gamma   90.00
#
_symmetry.space_group_name_H-M   'P 1'
#
loop_
_entity.id
_entity.type
_entity.pdbx_description
1 polymer ?
#
loop_
_entity_poly.entity_id
_entity_poly.type
_entity_poly.pdbx_seq_one_letter_code
_entity_poly.pdbx_strand_id
1 'polypeptide(L)' 'MRTWQTIDSAPDGEVVHTKIDDQYGVRNEQMLKRSGKLWWFPDGGMYVYYTPTHWKPRIAASAAPK' A
#
# COMPACT_ATOMS: atom_id res chain seq x y z
N MET A 1 5.04 -10.71 9.89
CA MET A 1 4.44 -11.64 8.89
C MET A 1 4.28 -10.88 7.58
N ARG A 2 4.68 -11.45 6.43
CA ARG A 2 4.72 -10.78 5.11
C ARG A 2 3.49 -11.14 4.26
N THR A 3 2.32 -11.17 4.87
CA THR A 3 1.07 -11.56 4.24
C THR A 3 0.18 -10.35 4.01
N TRP A 4 -0.73 -10.45 3.04
CA TRP A 4 -1.77 -9.44 2.83
C TRP A 4 -2.69 -9.40 4.06
N GLN A 5 -3.03 -8.19 4.48
CA GLN A 5 -3.93 -7.88 5.59
C GLN A 5 -5.05 -6.96 5.08
N THR A 6 -6.18 -6.92 5.78
CA THR A 6 -7.27 -6.00 5.45
C THR A 6 -6.83 -4.54 5.60
N ILE A 7 -7.35 -3.65 4.76
CA ILE A 7 -6.90 -2.26 4.70
C ILE A 7 -7.10 -1.49 6.02
N ASP A 8 -8.07 -1.90 6.85
CA ASP A 8 -8.40 -1.21 8.10
C ASP A 8 -7.23 -1.20 9.09
N SER A 9 -6.41 -2.26 9.10
CA SER A 9 -5.24 -2.38 9.98
C SER A 9 -3.99 -1.71 9.43
N ALA A 10 -4.07 -1.02 8.28
CA ALA A 10 -2.90 -0.43 7.67
C ALA A 10 -2.34 0.73 8.51
N PRO A 11 -1.01 0.77 8.73
CA PRO A 11 -0.37 1.82 9.52
C PRO A 11 -0.51 3.19 8.84
N ASP A 12 -0.73 4.23 9.65
CA ASP A 12 -0.70 5.62 9.18
C ASP A 12 0.75 6.11 9.09
N GLY A 13 1.07 6.89 8.05
CA GLY A 13 2.39 7.47 7.89
C GLY A 13 3.46 6.54 7.28
N GLU A 14 3.17 5.26 7.08
CA GLU A 14 4.10 4.29 6.49
C GLU A 14 3.78 3.99 5.02
N VAL A 15 4.83 3.80 4.21
CA VAL A 15 4.68 3.32 2.83
C VAL A 15 4.51 1.81 2.85
N VAL A 16 3.37 1.34 2.38
CA VAL A 16 3.00 -0.08 2.32
C VAL A 16 2.66 -0.48 0.89
N HIS A 17 2.76 -1.78 0.61
CA HIS A 17 2.26 -2.31 -0.66
C HIS A 17 0.76 -2.54 -0.52
N THR A 18 -0.04 -2.01 -1.44
CA THR A 18 -1.50 -2.06 -1.41
C THR A 18 -2.05 -2.73 -2.66
N LYS A 19 -3.29 -3.21 -2.62
CA LYS A 19 -4.06 -3.66 -3.78
C LYS A 19 -5.57 -3.50 -3.56
N ILE A 20 -6.33 -3.52 -4.64
CA ILE A 20 -7.77 -3.85 -4.63
C ILE A 20 -7.89 -5.31 -5.03
N ASP A 21 -8.65 -6.10 -4.26
CA ASP A 21 -8.97 -7.49 -4.52
C ASP A 21 -10.47 -7.64 -4.32
N ASP A 22 -11.21 -7.70 -5.42
CA ASP A 22 -12.66 -7.77 -5.46
C ASP A 22 -13.13 -8.90 -6.40
N GLN A 23 -14.44 -9.03 -6.63
CA GLN A 23 -15.00 -10.08 -7.48
C GLN A 23 -14.49 -10.07 -8.94
N TYR A 24 -13.87 -8.97 -9.38
CA TYR A 24 -13.27 -8.82 -10.71
C TYR A 24 -11.75 -9.08 -10.71
N GLY A 25 -11.20 -9.52 -9.58
CA GLY A 25 -9.80 -9.87 -9.41
C GLY A 25 -8.95 -8.76 -8.79
N VAL A 26 -7.63 -8.92 -8.91
CA VAL A 26 -6.65 -8.00 -8.33
C VAL A 26 -6.36 -6.84 -9.29
N ARG A 27 -6.46 -5.61 -8.78
CA ARG A 27 -6.14 -4.38 -9.52
C ARG A 27 -5.49 -3.33 -8.62
N ASN A 28 -4.93 -2.30 -9.25
CA ASN A 28 -4.33 -1.16 -8.58
C ASN A 28 -3.29 -1.55 -7.50
N GLU A 29 -2.50 -2.59 -7.78
CA GLU A 29 -1.42 -3.05 -6.89
C GLU A 29 -0.24 -2.06 -6.97
N GLN A 30 0.03 -1.34 -5.88
CA GLN A 30 1.08 -0.31 -5.83
C GLN A 30 1.48 0.10 -4.40
N MET A 31 2.60 0.82 -4.30
CA MET A 31 3.08 1.39 -3.04
C MET A 31 2.34 2.69 -2.73
N LEU A 32 1.71 2.77 -1.56
CA LEU A 32 1.00 3.96 -1.10
C LEU A 32 1.27 4.21 0.38
N LYS A 33 1.09 5.46 0.80
CA LYS A 33 1.18 5.92 2.18
C LYS A 33 -0.19 6.35 2.68
N ARG A 34 -0.65 5.78 3.78
CA ARG A 34 -1.88 6.22 4.44
C ARG A 34 -1.64 7.54 5.18
N SER A 35 -2.56 8.48 5.04
CA SER A 35 -2.63 9.68 5.87
C SER A 35 -4.11 9.99 6.17
N GLY A 36 -4.55 9.62 7.38
CA GLY A 36 -5.94 9.62 7.78
C GLY A 36 -6.78 8.67 6.91
N LYS A 37 -7.68 9.25 6.11
CA LYS A 37 -8.55 8.52 5.17
C LYS A 37 -8.02 8.52 3.73
N LEU A 38 -6.91 9.21 3.46
CA LEU A 38 -6.34 9.38 2.13
C LEU A 38 -5.14 8.44 1.91
N TRP A 39 -4.92 8.11 0.65
CA TRP A 39 -3.84 7.23 0.20
C TRP A 39 -2.98 7.95 -0.83
N TRP A 40 -1.73 8.21 -0.45
CA TRP A 40 -0.80 9.06 -1.19
C TRP A 40 0.27 8.22 -1.87
N PHE A 41 0.78 8.70 -3.00
CA PHE A 41 2.05 8.18 -3.52
C PHE A 41 3.18 8.37 -2.49
N PRO A 42 4.23 7.53 -2.52
CA PRO A 42 5.29 7.59 -1.52
C PRO A 42 6.04 8.94 -1.45
N ASP A 43 6.03 9.71 -2.55
CA ASP A 43 6.61 11.04 -2.65
C ASP A 43 5.71 12.16 -2.07
N GLY A 44 4.45 11.84 -1.75
CA GLY A 44 3.46 12.78 -1.23
C GLY A 44 2.92 13.79 -2.24
N GLY A 45 3.28 13.69 -3.53
CA GLY A 45 2.89 14.68 -4.53
C GLY A 45 1.43 14.58 -4.97
N MET A 46 0.88 13.37 -4.99
CA MET A 46 -0.48 13.10 -5.42
C MET A 46 -1.12 11.99 -4.56
N TYR A 47 -2.45 11.96 -4.50
CA TYR A 47 -3.21 10.90 -3.86
C TYR A 47 -4.14 10.19 -4.85
N VAL A 48 -4.55 8.97 -4.50
CA VAL A 48 -5.50 8.19 -5.27
C VAL A 48 -6.93 8.40 -4.76
N TYR A 49 -7.90 8.34 -5.67
CA TYR A 49 -9.33 8.53 -5.35
C TYR A 49 -10.05 7.25 -4.89
N TYR A 50 -9.31 6.19 -4.55
CA TYR A 50 -9.87 4.93 -4.08
C TYR A 50 -9.22 4.53 -2.76
N THR A 51 -9.94 3.72 -1.97
CA THR A 51 -9.38 3.04 -0.81
C THR A 51 -8.98 1.61 -1.23
N PRO A 52 -7.72 1.19 -1.02
CA PRO A 52 -7.34 -0.20 -1.27
C PRO A 52 -8.13 -1.16 -0.37
N THR A 53 -8.11 -2.45 -0.67
CA THR A 53 -8.78 -3.48 0.16
C THR A 53 -7.79 -4.21 1.06
N HIS A 54 -6.53 -4.26 0.63
CA HIS A 54 -5.47 -4.99 1.31
C HIS A 54 -4.16 -4.22 1.33
N TRP A 55 -3.34 -4.51 2.33
CA TRP A 55 -1.98 -4.02 2.44
C TRP A 55 -1.01 -5.11 2.90
N LYS A 56 0.29 -4.92 2.65
CA LYS A 56 1.39 -5.68 3.27
C LYS A 56 2.62 -4.77 3.43
N PRO A 57 3.54 -5.10 4.36
CA PRO A 57 4.75 -4.29 4.56
C PRO A 57 5.55 -4.13 3.25
N ARG A 58 6.13 -2.93 3.05
CA ARG A 58 7.08 -2.70 1.96
C ARG A 58 8.26 -3.66 2.13
N ILE A 59 8.54 -4.45 1.08
CA ILE A 59 9.79 -5.20 1.02
C ILE A 59 10.85 -4.18 0.62
N ALA A 60 11.67 -3.76 1.57
CA ALA A 60 12.93 -3.12 1.21
C ALA A 60 13.71 -4.12 0.36
N ALA A 61 14.07 -3.76 -0.87
CA ALA A 61 15.07 -4.52 -1.59
C ALA A 61 16.31 -4.57 -0.69
N SER A 62 16.78 -5.78 -0.38
CA SER A 62 18.11 -5.96 0.21
C SER A 62 19.08 -5.17 -0.67
N ALA A 63 19.74 -4.18 -0.08
CA ALA A 63 20.72 -3.37 -0.77
C ALA A 63 21.68 -4.33 -1.46
N ALA A 64 21.72 -4.31 -2.80
CA ALA A 64 22.73 -5.06 -3.53
C ALA A 64 24.08 -4.55 -3.03
N PRO A 65 25.01 -5.43 -2.57
CA PRO A 65 26.35 -4.98 -2.28
C PRO A 65 26.94 -4.38 -3.55
N LYS A 66 27.49 -3.17 -3.40
CA LYS A 66 28.15 -2.42 -4.46
C LYS A 66 29.44 -3.11 -4.88
#